data_AF-A0A5B9FWW3-F1
#
_entry.id   AF-A0A5B9FWW3-F1
#
_cell.length_a   1.000
_cell.length_b   1.000
_cell.length_c   1.000
_cell.angle_alpha   90.00
_cell.angle_beta   90.00
_cell.angle_gamma   90.00
#
_symmetry.space_group_name_H-M   'P 1'
#
loop_
_entity.id
_entity.type
_entity.pdbx_description
1 polymer ?
#
loop_
_entity_poly.entity_id
_entity_poly.type
_entity_poly.pdbx_seq_one_letter_code
_entity_poly.pdbx_strand_id
1 'polypeptide(L)'
;MENLTGKPKKQKKVKKEQLNTPQELATLLQARNIDTARFEPIGAGFYHLYEDCFNASVICIDRKKFEEGTPYLVKIILEDFTNDEYLAFRKRFEVIINPEYRNYYNLNIADELLQSQIA
;
A
#
# COMPACT_ATOMS: atom_id res chain seq x y z
N MET A 1 12.60 -37.14 45.11
CA MET A 1 11.25 -36.66 44.74
C MET A 1 11.24 -35.17 44.97
N GLU A 2 11.41 -34.37 43.92
CA GLU A 2 11.30 -32.90 44.00
C GLU A 2 10.28 -32.46 42.94
N ASN A 3 9.16 -31.92 43.44
CA ASN A 3 8.05 -31.43 42.64
C ASN A 3 8.38 -30.04 42.08
N LEU A 4 8.64 -29.94 40.79
CA LEU A 4 8.69 -28.66 40.07
C LEU A 4 7.31 -28.34 39.51
N THR A 5 6.47 -27.65 40.31
CA THR A 5 5.20 -27.09 39.85
C THR A 5 5.45 -25.77 39.10
N GLY A 6 5.79 -25.89 37.82
CA GLY A 6 5.82 -24.75 36.89
C GLY A 6 4.40 -24.25 36.61
N LYS A 7 4.05 -23.05 37.09
CA LYS A 7 2.80 -22.37 36.74
C LYS A 7 2.75 -22.13 35.21
N PRO A 8 1.64 -22.42 34.51
CA PRO A 8 1.54 -22.14 33.09
C PRO A 8 1.57 -20.62 32.85
N LYS A 9 2.57 -20.15 32.11
CA LYS A 9 2.64 -18.76 31.62
C LYS A 9 1.38 -18.49 30.79
N LYS A 10 0.53 -17.57 31.24
CA LYS A 10 -0.59 -17.03 30.45
C LYS A 10 -0.03 -16.53 29.12
N GLN A 11 -0.34 -17.23 28.03
CA GLN A 11 -0.06 -16.76 26.68
C GLN A 11 -0.81 -15.43 26.50
N LYS A 12 -0.06 -14.32 26.39
CA LYS A 12 -0.62 -13.05 25.93
C LYS A 12 -1.24 -13.34 24.57
N LYS A 13 -2.57 -13.21 24.47
CA LYS A 13 -3.26 -13.15 23.18
C LYS A 13 -2.64 -11.99 22.41
N VAL A 14 -1.75 -12.29 21.47
CA VAL A 14 -1.32 -11.34 20.46
C VAL A 14 -2.59 -11.00 19.70
N LYS A 15 -3.11 -9.77 19.90
CA LYS A 15 -4.11 -9.21 19.01
C LYS A 15 -3.46 -9.26 17.63
N LYS A 16 -3.93 -10.16 16.76
CA LYS A 16 -3.67 -10.02 15.33
C LYS A 16 -4.30 -8.68 14.97
N GLU A 17 -3.49 -7.63 14.83
CA GLU A 17 -3.92 -6.42 14.13
C GLU A 17 -4.43 -6.90 12.78
N GLN A 18 -5.73 -6.73 12.55
CA GLN A 18 -6.33 -7.00 11.25
C GLN A 18 -5.68 -6.03 10.27
N LEU A 19 -4.79 -6.55 9.43
CA LEU A 19 -4.30 -5.87 8.23
C LEU A 19 -5.51 -5.64 7.32
N ASN A 20 -6.18 -4.49 7.44
CA ASN A 20 -7.26 -4.07 6.53
C ASN A 20 -6.67 -3.28 5.36
N THR A 21 -5.65 -3.83 4.71
CA THR A 21 -4.83 -3.12 3.72
C THR A 21 -5.61 -2.58 2.52
N PRO A 22 -6.63 -3.26 1.95
CA PRO A 22 -7.38 -2.70 0.82
C PRO A 22 -8.25 -1.50 1.21
N GLN A 23 -8.92 -1.56 2.37
CA GLN A 23 -9.78 -0.48 2.86
C GLN A 23 -8.97 0.78 3.20
N GLU A 24 -7.77 0.62 3.75
CA GLU A 24 -6.89 1.75 4.07
C GLU A 24 -6.34 2.44 2.81
N LEU A 25 -6.02 1.68 1.74
CA LEU A 25 -5.65 2.28 0.46
C LEU A 25 -6.82 2.98 -0.21
N ALA A 26 -8.02 2.39 -0.16
CA ALA A 26 -9.22 3.05 -0.67
C ALA A 26 -9.49 4.37 0.06
N THR A 27 -9.33 4.37 1.39
CA THR A 27 -9.48 5.59 2.21
C THR A 27 -8.45 6.65 1.84
N LEU A 28 -7.19 6.26 1.59
CA LEU A 28 -6.15 7.17 1.12
C LEU A 28 -6.50 7.80 -0.23
N LEU A 29 -6.90 6.98 -1.20
CA LEU A 29 -7.27 7.45 -2.54
C LEU A 29 -8.47 8.40 -2.48
N GLN A 30 -9.50 8.06 -1.69
CA GLN A 30 -10.66 8.92 -1.48
C GLN A 30 -10.29 10.26 -0.84
N ALA A 31 -9.38 10.27 0.15
CA ALA A 31 -8.89 11.50 0.77
C ALA A 31 -8.12 12.40 -0.22
N ARG A 32 -7.68 11.85 -1.35
CA ARG A 32 -7.03 12.54 -2.47
C ARG A 32 -7.97 12.81 -3.65
N ASN A 33 -9.29 12.69 -3.44
CA ASN A 33 -10.35 12.84 -4.45
C ASN A 33 -10.27 11.86 -5.63
N ILE A 34 -9.60 10.72 -5.46
CA ILE A 34 -9.53 9.69 -6.51
C ILE A 34 -10.73 8.74 -6.39
N ASP A 35 -11.41 8.52 -7.52
CA ASP A 35 -12.57 7.63 -7.59
C ASP A 35 -12.18 6.16 -7.42
N THR A 36 -12.35 5.64 -6.21
CA THR A 36 -12.13 4.22 -5.88
C THR A 36 -13.13 3.23 -6.48
N ALA A 37 -14.26 3.70 -7.04
CA ALA A 37 -15.14 2.83 -7.80
C ALA A 37 -14.52 2.51 -9.17
N ARG A 38 -13.77 3.45 -9.75
CA ARG A 38 -13.00 3.25 -10.98
C ARG A 38 -11.62 2.66 -10.71
N PHE A 39 -10.88 3.19 -9.75
CA PHE A 39 -9.51 2.79 -9.42
C PHE A 39 -9.51 1.91 -8.16
N GLU A 40 -9.61 0.60 -8.35
CA GLU A 40 -9.60 -0.36 -7.25
C GLU A 40 -8.17 -0.60 -6.76
N PRO A 41 -7.81 -0.25 -5.51
CA PRO A 41 -6.45 -0.40 -5.02
C PRO A 41 -6.11 -1.85 -4.71
N ILE A 42 -4.97 -2.32 -5.23
CA ILE A 42 -4.47 -3.68 -5.02
C ILE A 42 -3.08 -3.74 -4.40
N GLY A 43 -2.39 -2.60 -4.29
CA GLY A 43 -1.08 -2.52 -3.65
C GLY A 43 -0.58 -1.09 -3.55
N ALA A 44 0.54 -0.90 -2.85
CA ALA A 44 1.20 0.40 -2.75
C ALA A 44 2.71 0.24 -2.92
N GLY A 45 3.34 1.25 -3.50
CA GLY A 45 4.78 1.38 -3.65
C GLY A 45 5.25 2.64 -2.96
N PHE A 46 6.20 2.52 -2.05
CA PHE A 46 6.84 3.66 -1.40
C PHE A 46 8.30 3.71 -1.79
N TYR A 47 8.75 4.89 -2.18
CA TYR A 47 10.09 5.12 -2.64
C TYR A 47 10.70 6.35 -1.96
N HIS A 48 11.96 6.22 -1.55
CA HIS A 48 12.72 7.26 -0.85
C HIS A 48 13.93 7.65 -1.71
N LEU A 49 13.87 8.81 -2.40
CA LEU A 49 14.96 9.28 -3.29
C LEU A 49 16.08 9.93 -2.50
N TYR A 50 15.73 10.80 -1.55
CA TYR A 50 16.62 11.60 -0.72
C TYR A 50 15.93 11.87 0.63
N GLU A 51 16.65 12.41 1.63
CA GLU A 51 16.18 12.57 3.02
C GLU A 51 14.78 13.21 3.17
N ASP A 52 14.34 14.01 2.20
CA ASP A 52 13.05 14.71 2.21
C ASP A 52 12.13 14.40 1.00
N CYS A 53 12.49 13.45 0.14
CA CYS A 53 11.68 13.11 -1.05
C CYS A 53 11.03 11.72 -0.91
N PHE A 54 9.81 11.72 -0.37
CA PHE A 54 8.96 10.55 -0.25
C PHE A 54 7.99 10.51 -1.43
N ASN A 55 8.20 9.57 -2.34
CA ASN A 55 7.21 9.26 -3.36
C ASN A 55 6.39 8.06 -2.90
N ALA A 56 5.08 8.26 -2.80
CA ALA A 56 4.13 7.17 -2.61
C ALA A 56 3.35 6.95 -3.89
N SER A 57 3.01 5.70 -4.15
CA SER A 57 2.16 5.32 -5.26
C SER A 57 1.23 4.19 -4.84
N VAL A 58 0.06 4.13 -5.46
CA VAL A 58 -0.91 3.06 -5.27
C VAL A 58 -1.11 2.36 -6.61
N ILE A 59 -0.95 1.05 -6.61
CA ILE A 59 -1.23 0.21 -7.77
C ILE A 59 -2.71 -0.11 -7.74
N CYS A 60 -3.40 0.21 -8.82
CA CYS A 60 -4.84 0.05 -8.96
C CYS A 60 -5.20 -0.73 -10.22
N ILE A 61 -6.37 -1.37 -10.18
CA ILE A 61 -7.10 -1.79 -11.37
C ILE A 61 -7.95 -0.60 -11.83
N ASP A 62 -7.71 -0.07 -13.04
CA ASP A 62 -8.65 0.83 -13.71
C ASP A 62 -9.78 -0.01 -14.31
N ARG A 63 -10.92 -0.05 -13.61
CA ARG A 63 -12.07 -0.87 -14.01
C ARG A 63 -12.60 -0.53 -15.39
N LYS A 64 -12.46 0.73 -15.83
CA LYS A 64 -12.85 1.11 -17.18
C LYS A 64 -12.00 0.40 -18.22
N LYS A 65 -10.67 0.41 -18.05
CA LYS A 65 -9.74 -0.29 -18.96
C LYS A 65 -9.93 -1.80 -18.92
N PHE A 66 -10.23 -2.33 -17.75
CA PHE A 66 -10.54 -3.76 -17.55
C PHE A 66 -11.79 -4.17 -18.34
N GLU A 67 -12.87 -3.39 -18.25
CA GLU A 67 -14.11 -3.62 -19.01
C GLU A 67 -13.91 -3.49 -20.53
N GLU A 68 -13.02 -2.59 -20.96
CA GLU A 68 -12.63 -2.41 -22.36
C GLU A 68 -11.66 -3.50 -22.87
N GLY A 69 -11.19 -4.40 -22.01
CA GLY A 69 -10.25 -5.47 -22.36
C GLY A 69 -8.83 -4.98 -22.69
N THR A 70 -8.46 -3.80 -22.19
CA THR A 70 -7.14 -3.18 -22.40
C THR A 70 -6.25 -3.33 -21.15
N PRO A 71 -4.92 -3.14 -21.24
CA PRO A 71 -4.05 -3.16 -20.07
C PRO A 71 -4.56 -2.20 -18.97
N TYR A 72 -4.90 -2.76 -17.80
CA TYR A 72 -5.72 -2.07 -16.79
C TYR A 72 -5.02 -1.82 -15.46
N LEU A 73 -3.82 -2.37 -15.27
CA LEU A 73 -3.03 -2.11 -14.07
C LEU A 73 -2.36 -0.76 -14.21
N VAL A 74 -2.72 0.17 -13.34
CA VAL A 74 -2.16 1.53 -13.34
C VAL A 74 -1.48 1.82 -12.01
N LYS A 75 -0.46 2.66 -12.04
CA LYS A 75 0.23 3.16 -10.85
C LYS A 75 -0.11 4.62 -10.69
N ILE A 76 -0.82 4.95 -9.62
CA ILE A 76 -1.18 6.32 -9.28
C ILE A 76 -0.12 6.88 -8.35
N ILE A 77 0.57 7.93 -8.77
CA ILE A 77 1.57 8.65 -7.97
C ILE A 77 0.84 9.67 -7.10
N LEU A 78 1.05 9.59 -5.79
CA LEU A 78 0.50 10.51 -4.81
C LEU A 78 1.42 11.73 -4.69
N GLU A 79 0.93 12.87 -5.17
CA GLU A 79 1.64 14.15 -5.08
C GLU A 79 1.56 14.70 -3.64
N ASP A 80 2.54 15.52 -3.25
CA ASP A 80 2.62 16.13 -1.91
C ASP A 80 2.54 15.14 -0.73
N PHE A 81 3.05 13.92 -0.90
CA PHE A 81 3.04 12.91 0.15
C PHE A 81 4.06 13.24 1.25
N THR A 82 3.56 13.51 2.46
CA THR A 82 4.37 14.00 3.58
C THR A 82 5.08 12.87 4.33
N ASN A 83 6.14 13.21 5.08
CA ASN A 83 6.83 12.24 5.94
C ASN A 83 5.91 11.69 7.06
N ASP A 84 5.01 12.52 7.59
CA ASP A 84 4.02 12.09 8.59
C ASP A 84 3.04 11.07 8.01
N GLU A 85 2.56 11.29 6.78
CA GLU A 85 1.78 10.31 6.03
C GLU A 85 2.60 9.04 5.79
N TYR A 86 3.85 9.15 5.35
CA TYR A 86 4.73 7.99 5.17
C TYR A 86 4.89 7.15 6.44
N LEU A 87 5.16 7.79 7.59
CA LEU A 87 5.30 7.10 8.87
C LEU A 87 4.00 6.48 9.35
N ALA A 88 2.85 7.12 9.09
CA ALA A 88 1.54 6.58 9.41
C ALA A 88 1.21 5.36 8.55
N PHE A 89 1.47 5.43 7.24
CA PHE A 89 1.20 4.36 6.28
C PHE A 89 2.16 3.18 6.46
N ARG A 90 3.47 3.41 6.54
CA ARG A 90 4.46 2.33 6.74
C ARG A 90 4.18 1.44 7.95
N LYS A 91 3.56 1.97 9.01
CA LYS A 91 3.20 1.19 10.20
C LYS A 91 1.99 0.27 10.00
N ARG A 92 1.13 0.57 9.02
CA ARG A 92 -0.13 -0.13 8.77
C ARG A 92 -0.06 -1.11 7.59
N PHE A 93 0.91 -0.90 6.71
CA PHE A 93 1.12 -1.70 5.51
C PHE A 93 2.35 -2.60 5.62
N GLU A 94 2.24 -3.83 5.12
CA GLU A 94 3.40 -4.68 4.86
C GLU A 94 4.21 -4.03 3.72
N VAL A 95 5.33 -3.41 4.08
CA VAL A 95 6.20 -2.76 3.11
C VAL A 95 7.13 -3.80 2.49
N ILE A 96 6.86 -4.17 1.24
CA ILE A 96 7.79 -4.94 0.42
C ILE A 96 8.84 -3.96 -0.10
N ILE A 97 9.99 -3.90 0.58
CA ILE A 97 11.14 -3.14 0.12
C ILE A 97 11.87 -4.03 -0.88
N ASN A 98 11.85 -3.69 -2.17
CA ASN A 98 12.66 -4.36 -3.16
C ASN A 98 14.10 -3.82 -3.09
N PRO A 99 15.09 -4.61 -2.61
CA PRO A 99 16.49 -4.17 -2.55
C PRO A 99 17.11 -4.07 -3.95
N GLU A 100 16.54 -4.75 -4.95
CA GLU A 100 16.90 -4.60 -6.35
C GLU A 100 15.97 -3.61 -7.02
N TYR A 101 16.42 -2.35 -7.05
CA TYR A 101 15.78 -1.19 -7.66
C TYR A 101 15.19 -1.41 -9.07
N ARG A 102 15.62 -2.48 -9.76
CA ARG A 102 15.35 -2.70 -11.19
C ARG A 102 14.05 -3.42 -11.53
N ASN A 103 13.29 -4.01 -10.61
CA ASN A 103 12.24 -4.97 -11.01
C ASN A 103 10.85 -4.81 -10.35
N TYR A 104 10.34 -3.58 -10.22
CA TYR A 104 8.87 -3.40 -10.16
C TYR A 104 8.18 -3.69 -11.52
N TYR A 105 8.95 -3.81 -12.61
CA TYR A 105 8.48 -4.07 -13.98
C TYR A 105 7.77 -5.43 -14.18
N ASN A 106 7.72 -6.31 -13.17
CA ASN A 106 7.05 -7.60 -13.30
C ASN A 106 5.54 -7.57 -13.06
N LEU A 107 4.95 -6.42 -12.71
CA LEU A 107 3.50 -6.31 -12.51
C LEU A 107 2.74 -5.94 -13.79
N ASN A 108 3.39 -5.75 -14.94
CA ASN A 108 2.75 -5.26 -16.18
C ASN A 108 1.90 -4.01 -15.93
N ILE A 109 2.44 -3.04 -15.18
CA ILE A 109 1.80 -1.74 -14.99
C ILE A 109 1.77 -1.05 -16.36
N ALA A 110 0.56 -0.83 -16.87
CA ALA A 110 0.30 -0.28 -18.19
C ALA A 110 0.64 1.21 -18.25
N ASP A 111 0.29 1.94 -17.18
CA ASP A 111 0.42 3.39 -17.13
C ASP A 111 0.79 3.88 -15.73
N GLU A 112 1.53 4.98 -15.70
CA GLU A 112 1.73 5.79 -14.50
C GLU A 112 0.88 7.07 -14.62
N LEU A 113 0.06 7.33 -13.60
CA LEU A 113 -0.85 8.47 -13.55
C LEU A 113 -0.45 9.36 -12.37
N LEU A 114 -0.38 10.67 -12.59
CA LEU A 114 -0.27 11.62 -11.48
C LEU A 114 -1.66 11.78 -10.84
N GLN A 115 -1.70 11.93 -9.51
CA GLN A 115 -2.94 12.25 -8.80
C GLN A 115 -3.68 13.42 -9.46
N SER A 116 -2.99 14.51 -9.77
CA SER A 116 -3.53 15.71 -10.43
C SER A 116 -4.20 15.48 -11.80
N GLN A 117 -3.95 14.34 -12.46
CA GLN A 117 -4.55 14.01 -13.75
C GLN A 117 -5.91 13.31 -13.63
N ILE A 118 -6.24 12.79 -12.44
CA ILE A 118 -7.38 11.90 -12.22
C ILE A 118 -8.23 12.25 -10.99
N ALA A 119 -7.80 13.24 -10.21
CA ALA A 119 -8.50 13.83 -9.07
C ALA A 119 -9.45 14.96 -9.48
#